data_AF-A0A4R2BRD2-F1
#
_entry.id   AF-A0A4R2BRD2-F1
#
_cell.length_a   1.000
_cell.length_b   1.000
_cell.length_c   1.000
_cell.angle_alpha   90.00
_cell.angle_beta   90.00
_cell.angle_gamma   90.00
#
_symmetry.space_group_name_H-M   'P 1'
#
loop_
_entity.id
_entity.type
_entity.pdbx_description
1 polymer ?
#
loop_
_entity_poly.entity_id
_entity_poly.type
_entity_poly.pdbx_seq_one_letter_code
_entity_poly.pdbx_strand_id
1 'polypeptide(L)'
;MSDAVVRSICAEFDVEIIPANEMPVPGQTRAAGTLSRILAKHGDGHLRLVLATLSETKGNQGLITETSLWATSDLVRACSKWIEEDASAWFDAWDKIPLGFILWHVQELAGKSHMRHALAGAMYLMLVHYSRGKKADREVGYGFIRRVQKAEDELSARQVNRSEAVEMGRELIALKASMPRGEWLPWVRERSGMSYGTVQRYMRLAAEARS
;
A
#
# COMPACT_ATOMS: atom_id res chain seq x y z
N MET A 1 20.09 14.66 -29.36
CA MET A 1 18.61 14.62 -29.46
C MET A 1 17.93 14.55 -28.09
N SER A 2 18.41 13.75 -27.13
CA SER A 2 17.74 13.61 -25.82
C SER A 2 17.59 14.91 -25.01
N ASP A 3 18.58 15.82 -25.04
CA ASP A 3 18.55 17.02 -24.19
C ASP A 3 17.43 18.02 -24.55
N ALA A 4 17.21 18.27 -25.84
CA ALA A 4 16.14 19.16 -26.29
C ALA A 4 14.75 18.60 -25.95
N VAL A 5 14.57 17.28 -26.09
CA VAL A 5 13.32 16.59 -25.73
C VAL A 5 13.10 16.64 -24.21
N VAL A 6 14.13 16.37 -23.42
CA VAL A 6 14.06 16.48 -21.95
C VAL A 6 13.66 17.89 -21.53
N ARG A 7 14.27 18.93 -22.09
CA ARG A 7 13.91 20.32 -21.79
C ARG A 7 12.47 20.65 -22.19
N SER A 8 12.03 20.19 -23.36
CA SER A 8 10.64 20.35 -23.81
C SER A 8 9.67 19.71 -22.83
N ILE A 9 9.92 18.46 -22.43
CA ILE A 9 9.05 17.75 -21.48
C ILE A 9 9.06 18.43 -20.11
N CYS A 10 10.22 18.87 -19.61
CA CYS A 10 10.27 19.58 -18.32
C CYS A 10 9.47 20.89 -18.35
N ALA A 11 9.51 21.62 -19.47
CA ALA A 11 8.74 22.85 -19.66
C ALA A 11 7.22 22.62 -19.66
N GLU A 12 6.73 21.43 -20.04
CA GLU A 12 5.30 21.08 -19.94
C GLU A 12 4.79 21.09 -18.49
N PHE A 13 5.69 20.95 -17.50
CA PHE A 13 5.39 20.86 -16.07
C PHE A 13 5.99 22.01 -15.25
N ASP A 14 6.36 23.12 -15.90
CA ASP A 14 7.04 24.27 -15.28
C ASP A 14 8.31 23.89 -14.50
N VAL A 15 9.04 22.87 -15.00
CA VAL A 15 10.32 22.43 -14.42
C VAL A 15 11.50 23.02 -15.19
N GLU A 16 12.26 23.89 -14.54
CA GLU A 16 13.48 24.47 -15.10
C GLU A 16 14.72 23.61 -14.79
N ILE A 17 15.54 23.36 -15.80
CA ILE A 17 16.84 22.69 -15.64
C ILE A 17 17.93 23.75 -15.42
N ILE A 18 18.47 23.79 -14.21
CA ILE A 18 19.51 24.75 -13.81
C ILE A 18 20.91 24.11 -13.80
N PRO A 19 21.99 24.92 -13.82
CA PRO A 19 23.37 24.44 -13.72
C PRO A 19 23.69 23.67 -12.43
N ALA A 20 24.67 22.77 -12.51
CA ALA A 20 25.04 21.89 -11.40
C ALA A 20 25.54 22.64 -10.14
N ASN A 21 26.06 23.86 -10.30
CA ASN A 21 26.62 24.70 -9.24
C ASN A 21 25.60 25.58 -8.52
N GLU A 22 24.33 25.57 -8.94
CA GLU A 22 23.27 26.38 -8.33
C GLU A 22 22.41 25.55 -7.37
N MET A 23 21.80 26.20 -6.37
CA MET A 23 20.89 25.53 -5.45
C MET A 23 19.46 25.61 -6.01
N PRO A 24 18.82 24.47 -6.32
CA PRO A 24 17.48 24.47 -6.89
C PRO A 24 16.44 24.94 -5.88
N VAL A 25 15.49 25.75 -6.35
CA VAL A 25 14.26 26.10 -5.64
C VAL A 25 13.08 25.26 -6.17
N PRO A 26 11.87 25.33 -5.59
CA PRO A 26 10.70 24.63 -6.15
C PRO A 26 10.49 24.93 -7.63
N GLY A 27 10.23 23.87 -8.42
CA GLY A 27 10.12 23.97 -9.88
C GLY A 27 11.46 23.93 -10.61
N GLN A 28 12.58 23.71 -9.92
CA GLN A 28 13.90 23.59 -10.55
C GLN A 28 14.56 22.25 -10.29
N THR A 29 15.42 21.82 -11.22
CA THR A 29 16.24 20.63 -11.05
C THR A 29 17.62 20.76 -11.69
N ARG A 30 18.60 20.10 -11.09
CA ARG A 30 19.94 19.90 -11.69
C ARG A 30 20.08 18.55 -12.38
N ALA A 31 19.06 17.69 -12.30
CA ALA A 31 19.16 16.28 -12.62
C ALA A 31 18.95 15.97 -14.12
N ALA A 32 19.44 16.83 -15.02
CA ALA A 32 19.28 16.70 -16.48
C ALA A 32 19.75 15.34 -17.02
N GLY A 33 20.89 14.86 -16.53
CA GLY A 33 21.44 13.56 -16.91
C GLY A 33 20.56 12.39 -16.44
N THR A 34 19.84 12.53 -15.33
CA THR A 34 18.89 11.51 -14.85
C THR A 34 17.63 11.49 -15.70
N LEU A 35 17.07 12.65 -16.01
CA LEU A 35 15.91 12.78 -16.90
C LEU A 35 16.22 12.18 -18.27
N SER A 36 17.39 12.48 -18.85
CA SER A 36 17.86 11.89 -20.11
C SER A 36 17.96 10.36 -20.05
N ARG A 37 18.45 9.81 -18.94
CA ARG A 37 18.56 8.35 -18.75
C ARG A 37 17.19 7.69 -18.61
N ILE A 38 16.25 8.32 -17.90
CA ILE A 38 14.88 7.81 -17.76
C ILE A 38 14.18 7.84 -19.14
N LEU A 39 14.28 8.97 -19.85
CA LEU A 39 13.75 9.11 -21.21
C LEU A 39 14.27 8.02 -22.14
N ALA A 40 15.59 7.84 -22.20
CA ALA A 40 16.21 6.84 -23.08
C ALA A 40 15.78 5.40 -22.74
N LYS A 41 15.47 5.12 -21.47
CA LYS A 41 15.14 3.76 -21.00
C LYS A 41 13.65 3.42 -21.12
N HIS A 42 12.78 4.40 -20.93
CA HIS A 42 11.34 4.17 -20.75
C HIS A 42 10.45 4.99 -21.69
N GLY A 43 11.02 5.91 -22.47
CA GLY A 43 10.30 6.74 -23.42
C GLY A 43 9.58 7.94 -22.81
N ASP A 44 9.05 8.77 -23.69
CA ASP A 44 8.53 10.09 -23.35
C ASP A 44 7.29 10.03 -22.45
N GLY A 45 6.36 9.10 -22.72
CA GLY A 45 5.14 8.95 -21.92
C GLY A 45 5.44 8.61 -20.46
N HIS A 46 6.44 7.73 -20.24
CA HIS A 46 6.90 7.39 -18.89
C HIS A 46 7.54 8.60 -18.19
N LEU A 47 8.40 9.35 -18.89
CA LEU A 47 9.02 10.54 -18.30
C LEU A 47 7.99 11.61 -17.92
N ARG A 48 6.99 11.85 -18.78
CA ARG A 48 5.87 12.77 -18.48
C ARG A 48 5.13 12.38 -17.22
N LEU A 49 4.78 11.10 -17.06
CA LEU A 49 4.09 10.63 -15.86
C LEU A 49 4.94 10.76 -14.59
N VAL A 50 6.25 10.52 -14.68
CA VAL A 50 7.18 10.73 -13.57
C VAL A 50 7.25 12.21 -13.17
N LEU A 51 7.32 13.12 -14.15
CA LEU A 51 7.36 14.55 -13.89
C LEU A 51 6.03 15.04 -13.33
N ALA A 52 4.90 14.74 -13.98
CA ALA A 52 3.56 15.04 -13.49
C ALA A 52 3.39 14.62 -12.02
N THR A 53 3.81 13.39 -11.68
CA THR A 53 3.75 12.88 -10.30
C THR A 53 4.52 13.76 -9.32
N LEU A 54 5.69 14.30 -9.68
CA LEU A 54 6.51 15.13 -8.77
C LEU A 54 6.16 16.62 -8.80
N SER A 55 5.69 17.16 -9.93
CA SER A 55 5.40 18.58 -10.11
C SER A 55 3.99 18.96 -9.69
N GLU A 56 3.01 18.08 -9.94
CA GLU A 56 1.59 18.39 -9.72
C GLU A 56 1.11 18.00 -8.31
N THR A 57 1.81 17.10 -7.63
CA THR A 57 1.44 16.68 -6.27
C THR A 57 2.03 17.61 -5.21
N LYS A 58 1.30 17.77 -4.11
CA LYS A 58 1.55 18.76 -3.08
C LYS A 58 2.87 18.53 -2.36
N GLY A 59 3.72 19.55 -2.31
CA GLY A 59 4.94 19.57 -1.49
C GLY A 59 6.15 18.88 -2.13
N ASN A 60 6.05 18.48 -3.40
CA ASN A 60 7.08 17.71 -4.11
C ASN A 60 7.91 18.55 -5.09
N GLN A 61 7.48 19.78 -5.39
CA GLN A 61 8.07 20.66 -6.40
C GLN A 61 9.55 21.02 -6.11
N GLY A 62 9.96 21.06 -4.85
CA GLY A 62 11.36 21.29 -4.43
C GLY A 62 12.22 20.01 -4.38
N LEU A 63 11.64 18.86 -4.73
CA LEU A 63 12.23 17.55 -4.50
C LEU A 63 12.48 16.79 -5.81
N ILE A 64 12.70 17.50 -6.92
CA ILE A 64 13.06 16.89 -8.22
C ILE A 64 14.57 16.65 -8.26
N THR A 65 15.01 15.57 -7.63
CA THR A 65 16.41 15.15 -7.50
C THR A 65 16.67 13.85 -8.25
N GLU A 66 17.92 13.45 -8.44
CA GLU A 66 18.24 12.15 -9.04
C GLU A 66 17.58 10.98 -8.29
N THR A 67 17.61 11.02 -6.95
CA THR A 67 17.08 9.94 -6.10
C THR A 67 15.57 9.82 -6.21
N SER A 68 14.84 10.93 -6.09
CA SER A 68 13.39 10.95 -6.20
C SER A 68 12.93 10.64 -7.63
N LEU A 69 13.57 11.18 -8.67
CA LEU A 69 13.25 10.85 -10.06
C LEU A 69 13.33 9.35 -10.33
N TRP A 70 14.39 8.69 -9.88
CA TRP A 70 14.53 7.25 -10.06
C TRP A 70 13.55 6.44 -9.20
N ALA A 71 13.30 6.86 -7.96
CA ALA A 71 12.33 6.19 -7.10
C ALA A 71 10.91 6.29 -7.67
N THR A 72 10.49 7.48 -8.09
CA THR A 72 9.19 7.69 -8.77
C THR A 72 9.11 6.85 -10.05
N SER A 73 10.17 6.84 -10.86
CA SER A 73 10.24 6.02 -12.08
C SER A 73 10.06 4.53 -11.81
N ASP A 74 10.65 4.00 -10.72
CA ASP A 74 10.43 2.60 -10.32
C ASP A 74 8.99 2.33 -9.87
N LEU A 75 8.40 3.25 -9.10
CA LEU A 75 7.04 3.09 -8.59
C LEU A 75 5.98 3.19 -9.69
N VAL A 76 6.15 4.11 -10.65
CA VAL A 76 5.30 4.22 -11.84
C VAL A 76 5.30 2.90 -12.62
N ARG A 77 6.47 2.27 -12.79
CA ARG A 77 6.58 0.97 -13.47
C ARG A 77 6.03 -0.18 -12.65
N ALA A 78 6.17 -0.12 -11.33
CA ALA A 78 5.73 -1.20 -10.45
C ALA A 78 4.21 -1.21 -10.29
N CYS A 79 3.54 -0.06 -10.45
CA CYS A 79 2.11 0.12 -10.24
C CYS A 79 1.40 0.56 -11.52
N SER A 80 1.87 0.13 -12.71
CA SER A 80 1.36 0.70 -13.96
C SER A 80 -0.11 0.38 -14.17
N LYS A 81 -0.57 -0.83 -13.76
CA LYS A 81 -1.99 -1.20 -13.83
C LYS A 81 -2.85 -0.31 -12.97
N TRP A 82 -2.40 0.01 -11.76
CA TRP A 82 -3.14 0.93 -10.87
C TRP A 82 -3.30 2.31 -11.53
N ILE A 83 -2.24 2.83 -12.15
CA ILE A 83 -2.28 4.14 -12.81
C ILE A 83 -3.19 4.11 -14.05
N GLU A 84 -3.14 3.03 -14.85
CA GLU A 84 -4.00 2.85 -16.02
C GLU A 84 -5.48 2.73 -15.65
N GLU A 85 -5.80 2.09 -14.53
CA GLU A 85 -7.16 1.91 -14.03
C GLU A 85 -7.71 3.19 -13.37
N ASP A 86 -6.90 3.87 -12.55
CA ASP A 86 -7.31 5.05 -11.78
C ASP A 86 -6.12 5.97 -11.46
N ALA A 87 -5.76 6.80 -12.43
CA ALA A 87 -4.71 7.80 -12.29
C ALA A 87 -5.01 8.83 -11.18
N SER A 88 -6.27 9.20 -10.97
CA SER A 88 -6.65 10.16 -9.93
C SER A 88 -6.32 9.61 -8.54
N ALA A 89 -6.62 8.33 -8.27
CA ALA A 89 -6.26 7.69 -7.01
C ALA A 89 -4.74 7.62 -6.78
N TRP A 90 -3.93 7.52 -7.85
CA TRP A 90 -2.48 7.62 -7.76
C TRP A 90 -2.06 9.01 -7.25
N PHE A 91 -2.51 10.09 -7.90
CA PHE A 91 -2.18 11.46 -7.48
C PHE A 91 -2.69 11.76 -6.06
N ASP A 92 -3.91 11.35 -5.72
CA ASP A 92 -4.49 11.51 -4.37
C ASP A 92 -3.69 10.79 -3.28
N ALA A 93 -3.06 9.65 -3.60
CA ALA A 93 -2.21 8.94 -2.66
C ALA A 93 -0.87 9.67 -2.50
N TRP A 94 -0.28 10.16 -3.59
CA TRP A 94 0.97 10.93 -3.57
C TRP A 94 0.86 12.24 -2.80
N ASP A 95 -0.26 12.95 -2.90
CA ASP A 95 -0.53 14.19 -2.15
C ASP A 95 -0.47 14.01 -0.63
N LYS A 96 -0.66 12.78 -0.15
CA LYS A 96 -0.59 12.44 1.28
C LYS A 96 0.80 12.01 1.72
N ILE A 97 1.73 11.79 0.79
CA ILE A 97 3.10 11.34 1.10
C ILE A 97 3.92 12.54 1.57
N PRO A 98 4.50 12.50 2.78
CA PRO A 98 5.42 13.54 3.24
C PRO A 98 6.82 13.32 2.62
N LEU A 99 6.95 13.49 1.30
CA LEU A 99 8.15 13.11 0.55
C LEU A 99 9.41 13.79 1.09
N GLY A 100 9.35 15.07 1.44
CA GLY A 100 10.48 15.81 1.99
C GLY A 100 11.02 15.19 3.28
N PHE A 101 10.12 14.80 4.19
CA PHE A 101 10.46 14.12 5.44
C PHE A 101 11.10 12.74 5.18
N ILE A 102 10.51 11.96 4.26
CA ILE A 102 11.05 10.63 3.92
C ILE A 102 12.43 10.77 3.27
N LEU A 103 12.58 11.69 2.32
CA LEU A 103 13.84 11.92 1.62
C LEU A 103 14.94 12.38 2.60
N TRP A 104 14.62 13.26 3.54
CA TRP A 104 15.53 13.69 4.61
C TRP A 104 16.08 12.48 5.38
N HIS A 105 15.21 11.60 5.87
CA HIS A 105 15.65 10.44 6.63
C HIS A 105 16.34 9.37 5.77
N VAL A 106 15.95 9.20 4.52
CA VAL A 106 16.65 8.31 3.58
C VAL A 106 18.09 8.79 3.32
N GLN A 107 18.34 10.10 3.32
CA GLN A 107 19.70 10.65 3.15
C GLN A 107 20.63 10.27 4.31
N GLU A 108 20.11 10.02 5.51
CA GLU A 108 20.91 9.54 6.66
C GLU A 108 21.51 8.13 6.42
N LEU A 109 20.97 7.39 5.44
CA LEU A 109 21.45 6.08 5.01
C LEU A 109 22.48 6.15 3.88
N ALA A 110 22.84 7.35 3.40
CA ALA A 110 23.83 7.51 2.35
C ALA A 110 25.17 6.81 2.70
N GLY A 111 25.76 6.12 1.73
CA GLY A 111 26.97 5.32 1.92
C GLY A 111 26.75 3.96 2.60
N LYS A 112 25.58 3.70 3.18
CA LYS A 112 25.22 2.42 3.82
C LYS A 112 24.18 1.63 3.03
N SER A 113 23.30 2.32 2.31
CA SER A 113 22.24 1.72 1.49
C SER A 113 22.04 2.51 0.20
N HIS A 114 21.53 1.85 -0.82
CA HIS A 114 21.26 2.49 -2.10
C HIS A 114 20.02 3.40 -1.99
N MET A 115 20.23 4.72 -1.98
CA MET A 115 19.19 5.72 -1.65
C MET A 115 17.93 5.59 -2.51
N ARG A 116 18.06 5.33 -3.82
CA ARG A 116 16.92 5.09 -4.72
C ARG A 116 16.03 3.95 -4.22
N HIS A 117 16.62 2.84 -3.78
CA HIS A 117 15.85 1.67 -3.35
C HIS A 117 15.23 1.88 -1.97
N ALA A 118 15.94 2.55 -1.07
CA ALA A 118 15.42 2.92 0.24
C ALA A 118 14.22 3.87 0.11
N LEU A 119 14.34 4.91 -0.72
CA LEU A 119 13.26 5.85 -1.00
C LEU A 119 12.07 5.16 -1.66
N ALA A 120 12.30 4.37 -2.71
CA ALA A 120 11.22 3.65 -3.39
C ALA A 120 10.48 2.70 -2.44
N GLY A 121 11.20 1.96 -1.58
CA GLY A 121 10.59 1.07 -0.60
C GLY A 121 9.74 1.81 0.44
N ALA A 122 10.26 2.89 1.02
CA ALA A 122 9.54 3.70 2.00
C ALA A 122 8.27 4.31 1.39
N MET A 123 8.39 4.90 0.19
CA MET A 123 7.26 5.49 -0.51
C MET A 123 6.22 4.45 -0.93
N TYR A 124 6.64 3.25 -1.37
CA TYR A 124 5.71 2.18 -1.71
C TYR A 124 4.83 1.77 -0.53
N LEU A 125 5.40 1.67 0.67
CA LEU A 125 4.63 1.36 1.88
C LEU A 125 3.58 2.46 2.17
N MET A 126 3.93 3.73 1.97
CA MET A 126 2.98 4.84 2.12
C MET A 126 1.88 4.80 1.06
N LEU A 127 2.23 4.50 -0.20
CA LEU A 127 1.25 4.33 -1.28
C LEU A 127 0.26 3.21 -0.96
N VAL A 128 0.75 2.06 -0.48
CA VAL A 128 -0.09 0.94 -0.04
C VAL A 128 -1.02 1.34 1.09
N HIS A 129 -0.51 2.09 2.08
CA HIS A 129 -1.30 2.58 3.19
C HIS A 129 -2.43 3.52 2.73
N TYR A 130 -2.11 4.58 1.98
CA TYR A 130 -3.10 5.58 1.57
C TYR A 130 -4.10 5.09 0.54
N SER A 131 -3.70 4.11 -0.27
CA SER A 131 -4.58 3.49 -1.25
C SER A 131 -5.35 2.28 -0.70
N ARG A 132 -5.20 1.98 0.60
CA ARG A 132 -5.86 0.90 1.35
C ARG A 132 -5.65 -0.49 0.76
N GLY A 133 -4.48 -0.77 0.20
CA GLY A 133 -4.20 -2.08 -0.37
C GLY A 133 -2.90 -2.20 -1.16
N LYS A 134 -2.61 -3.41 -1.64
CA LYS A 134 -1.47 -3.68 -2.51
C LYS A 134 -1.73 -3.12 -3.90
N LYS A 135 -0.74 -2.43 -4.48
CA LYS A 135 -0.89 -1.74 -5.78
C LYS A 135 0.13 -2.13 -6.83
N ALA A 136 1.20 -2.81 -6.45
CA ALA A 136 2.14 -3.30 -7.44
C ALA A 136 1.48 -4.35 -8.34
N ASP A 137 1.86 -4.37 -9.62
CA ASP A 137 1.33 -5.28 -10.65
C ASP A 137 1.65 -6.75 -10.34
N ARG A 138 2.57 -6.98 -9.40
CA ARG A 138 3.01 -8.29 -8.95
C ARG A 138 2.28 -8.72 -7.68
N GLU A 139 1.65 -9.88 -7.76
CA GLU A 139 1.04 -10.53 -6.60
C GLU A 139 2.08 -11.17 -5.67
N VAL A 140 1.78 -11.14 -4.37
CA VAL A 140 2.57 -11.82 -3.35
C VAL A 140 2.06 -13.25 -3.21
N GLY A 141 2.94 -14.23 -3.35
CA GLY A 141 2.57 -15.64 -3.27
C GLY A 141 1.94 -16.05 -1.93
N TYR A 142 0.89 -16.86 -1.98
CA TYR A 142 0.13 -17.36 -0.83
C TYR A 142 1.02 -17.99 0.27
N GLY A 143 2.08 -18.72 -0.12
CA GLY A 143 3.02 -19.32 0.82
C GLY A 143 3.83 -18.29 1.62
N PHE A 144 4.12 -17.11 1.07
CA PHE A 144 4.76 -16.02 1.81
C PHE A 144 3.79 -15.40 2.81
N ILE A 145 2.55 -15.10 2.40
CA ILE A 145 1.51 -14.55 3.28
C ILE A 145 1.30 -15.48 4.49
N ARG A 146 1.15 -16.79 4.25
CA ARG A 146 0.99 -17.77 5.33
C ARG A 146 2.17 -17.80 6.30
N ARG A 147 3.40 -17.57 5.82
CA ARG A 147 4.59 -17.48 6.69
C ARG A 147 4.58 -16.21 7.53
N VAL A 148 4.17 -15.08 6.95
CA VAL A 148 4.01 -13.81 7.68
C VAL A 148 2.96 -13.96 8.77
N GLN A 149 1.75 -14.44 8.44
CA GLN A 149 0.67 -14.66 9.42
C GLN A 149 1.11 -15.57 10.57
N LYS A 150 1.82 -16.66 10.25
CA LYS A 150 2.37 -17.56 11.27
C LYS A 150 3.43 -16.86 12.15
N ALA A 151 4.23 -15.96 11.60
CA ALA A 151 5.29 -15.26 12.32
C ALA A 151 4.74 -14.09 13.16
N GLU A 152 3.67 -13.45 12.71
CA GLU A 152 2.98 -12.35 13.41
C GLU A 152 1.93 -12.86 14.42
N ASP A 153 1.91 -14.17 14.70
CA ASP A 153 0.90 -14.84 15.53
C ASP A 153 -0.55 -14.57 15.11
N GLU A 154 -0.77 -14.18 13.85
CA GLU A 154 -2.10 -13.99 13.31
C GLU A 154 -2.81 -15.35 13.18
N LEU A 155 -3.98 -15.44 13.79
CA LEU A 155 -4.84 -16.61 13.65
C LEU A 155 -5.22 -16.78 12.17
N SER A 156 -5.01 -17.98 11.63
CA SER A 156 -5.57 -18.35 10.33
C SER A 156 -7.07 -18.10 10.31
N ALA A 157 -7.67 -17.78 9.16
CA ALA A 157 -9.13 -17.69 9.01
C ALA A 157 -9.88 -18.91 9.61
N ARG A 158 -9.29 -20.12 9.53
CA ARG A 158 -9.85 -21.31 10.18
C ARG A 158 -9.81 -21.24 11.71
N GLN A 159 -8.74 -20.66 12.27
CA GLN A 159 -8.58 -20.45 13.71
C GLN A 159 -9.49 -19.33 14.20
N VAL A 160 -9.60 -18.21 13.48
CA VAL A 160 -10.56 -17.12 13.75
C VAL A 160 -11.99 -17.65 13.71
N ASN A 161 -12.39 -18.33 12.65
CA ASN A 161 -13.74 -18.91 12.55
C ASN A 161 -13.99 -19.96 13.65
N ARG A 162 -12.95 -20.68 14.10
CA ARG A 162 -13.08 -21.63 15.21
C ARG A 162 -13.20 -20.90 16.55
N SER A 163 -12.45 -19.83 16.79
CA SER A 163 -12.56 -19.03 18.02
C SER A 163 -13.92 -18.34 18.11
N GLU A 164 -14.39 -17.70 17.04
CA GLU A 164 -15.73 -17.10 16.97
C GLU A 164 -16.83 -18.15 17.19
N ALA A 165 -16.72 -19.32 16.57
CA ALA A 165 -17.67 -20.42 16.78
C ALA A 165 -17.66 -20.94 18.23
N VAL A 166 -16.50 -20.96 18.89
CA VAL A 166 -16.38 -21.34 20.31
C VAL A 166 -16.98 -20.26 21.21
N GLU A 167 -16.75 -18.98 20.95
CA GLU A 167 -17.36 -17.88 21.72
C GLU A 167 -18.88 -17.87 21.58
N MET A 168 -19.40 -17.89 20.35
CA MET A 168 -20.84 -17.99 20.09
C MET A 168 -21.43 -19.25 20.74
N GLY A 169 -20.70 -20.38 20.71
CA GLY A 169 -21.10 -21.60 21.40
C GLY A 169 -21.19 -21.45 22.92
N ARG A 170 -20.28 -20.69 23.56
CA ARG A 170 -20.32 -20.39 24.99
C ARG A 170 -21.54 -19.53 25.34
N GLU A 171 -21.85 -18.54 24.53
CA GLU A 171 -23.06 -17.71 24.68
C GLU A 171 -24.33 -18.55 24.56
N LEU A 172 -24.41 -19.41 23.54
CA LEU A 172 -25.55 -20.31 23.33
C LEU A 172 -25.73 -21.30 24.50
N ILE A 173 -24.64 -21.82 25.08
CA ILE A 173 -24.69 -22.67 26.28
C ILE A 173 -25.24 -21.88 27.47
N ALA A 174 -24.71 -20.68 27.71
CA ALA A 174 -25.15 -19.83 28.82
C ALA A 174 -26.62 -19.44 28.67
N LEU A 175 -27.03 -19.04 27.46
CA LEU A 175 -28.41 -18.70 27.15
C LEU A 175 -29.33 -19.91 27.37
N LYS A 176 -28.99 -21.08 26.81
CA LYS A 176 -29.77 -22.31 27.02
C LYS A 176 -29.96 -22.64 28.50
N ALA A 177 -28.93 -22.44 29.33
CA ALA A 177 -29.00 -22.70 30.76
C ALA A 177 -29.94 -21.74 31.51
N SER A 178 -30.12 -20.52 31.00
CA SER A 178 -31.02 -19.51 31.57
C SER A 178 -32.50 -19.67 31.19
N MET A 179 -32.81 -20.50 30.20
CA MET A 179 -34.17 -20.64 29.67
C MET A 179 -34.99 -21.74 30.39
N PRO A 180 -36.32 -21.56 30.51
CA PRO A 180 -37.22 -22.62 30.96
C PRO A 180 -37.15 -23.89 30.10
N ARG A 181 -37.44 -25.05 30.72
CA ARG A 181 -37.48 -26.33 29.99
C ARG A 181 -38.49 -26.27 28.86
N GLY A 182 -38.06 -26.66 27.66
CA GLY A 182 -38.91 -26.71 26.45
C GLY A 182 -38.81 -25.49 25.54
N GLU A 183 -38.33 -24.35 26.03
CA GLU A 183 -38.31 -23.10 25.23
C GLU A 183 -37.09 -22.96 24.30
N TRP A 184 -36.04 -23.75 24.52
CA TRP A 184 -34.81 -23.68 23.72
C TRP A 184 -35.03 -23.97 22.22
N LEU A 185 -35.78 -25.03 21.89
CA LEU A 185 -35.99 -25.45 20.50
C LEU A 185 -36.82 -24.44 19.70
N PRO A 186 -37.95 -23.92 20.23
CA PRO A 186 -38.67 -22.79 19.62
C PRO A 186 -37.77 -21.58 19.41
N TRP A 187 -36.99 -21.19 20.44
CA TRP A 187 -36.11 -20.02 20.36
C TRP A 187 -35.05 -20.13 19.26
N VAL A 188 -34.40 -21.29 19.11
CA VAL A 188 -33.42 -21.49 18.03
C VAL A 188 -34.07 -21.38 16.65
N ARG A 189 -35.28 -21.90 16.47
CA ARG A 189 -35.97 -21.86 15.17
C ARG A 189 -36.42 -20.45 14.79
N GLU A 190 -36.85 -19.67 15.78
CA GLU A 190 -37.55 -18.41 15.53
C GLU A 190 -36.68 -17.17 15.75
N ARG A 191 -35.65 -17.25 16.59
CA ARG A 191 -34.92 -16.06 17.09
C ARG A 191 -33.41 -16.09 16.92
N SER A 192 -32.77 -17.24 16.76
CA SER A 192 -31.30 -17.29 16.72
C SER A 192 -30.68 -16.91 15.37
N GLY A 193 -31.49 -16.79 14.31
CA GLY A 193 -30.99 -16.50 12.94
C GLY A 193 -30.05 -17.57 12.37
N MET A 194 -29.99 -18.76 13.00
CA MET A 194 -29.03 -19.82 12.69
C MET A 194 -29.75 -21.16 12.55
N SER A 195 -29.21 -22.06 11.72
CA SER A 195 -29.73 -23.43 11.65
C SER A 195 -29.48 -24.17 12.98
N TYR A 196 -30.38 -25.08 13.33
CA TYR A 196 -30.21 -25.92 14.53
C TYR A 196 -28.90 -26.72 14.50
N GLY A 197 -28.47 -27.20 13.34
CA GLY A 197 -27.19 -27.89 13.17
C GLY A 197 -25.97 -26.99 13.43
N THR A 198 -26.03 -25.72 13.02
CA THR A 198 -24.99 -24.72 13.31
C THR A 198 -24.88 -24.45 14.81
N VAL A 199 -26.03 -24.24 15.48
CA VAL A 199 -26.11 -24.02 16.93
C VAL A 199 -25.52 -25.21 17.70
N GLN A 200 -25.92 -26.43 17.36
CA GLN A 200 -25.38 -27.63 17.99
C GLN A 200 -23.87 -27.78 17.77
N ARG A 201 -23.39 -27.51 16.55
CA ARG A 201 -21.95 -27.55 16.23
C ARG A 201 -21.15 -26.56 17.06
N TYR A 202 -21.62 -25.32 17.21
CA TYR A 202 -20.92 -24.28 17.97
C TYR A 202 -20.89 -24.59 19.47
N MET A 203 -22.04 -24.99 20.04
CA MET A 203 -22.10 -25.43 21.43
C MET A 203 -21.18 -26.62 21.71
N ARG A 204 -21.09 -27.59 20.79
CA ARG A 204 -20.17 -28.73 20.92
C ARG A 204 -18.71 -28.29 20.91
N LEU A 205 -18.33 -27.42 19.95
CA LEU A 205 -16.98 -26.87 19.89
C LEU A 205 -16.62 -26.09 21.17
N ALA A 206 -17.58 -25.36 21.74
CA ALA A 206 -17.40 -24.65 23.00
C ALA A 206 -17.24 -25.59 24.21
N ALA A 207 -17.94 -26.72 24.22
CA ALA A 207 -17.79 -27.73 25.26
C ALA A 207 -16.43 -28.46 25.17
N GLU A 208 -15.99 -28.82 23.96
CA GLU A 208 -14.68 -29.42 23.69
C GLU A 208 -13.50 -28.48 24.02
N ALA A 209 -13.72 -27.17 23.97
CA ALA A 209 -12.69 -26.18 24.32
C ALA A 209 -12.58 -25.90 25.84
N ARG A 210 -13.44 -26.51 26.67
CA ARG A 210 -13.39 -26.44 28.14
C ARG A 210 -12.73 -27.66 28.79
N SER A 211 -12.55 -28.75 28.05
CA SER A 211 -11.84 -29.98 28.45
C SER A 211 -10.35 -29.89 28.13
#